data_AF-A0A1W9RGV3-F1
#
_entry.id   AF-A0A1W9RGV3-F1
#
_cell.length_a   1.000
_cell.length_b   1.000
_cell.length_c   1.000
_cell.angle_alpha   90.00
_cell.angle_beta   90.00
_cell.angle_gamma   90.00
#
_symmetry.space_group_name_H-M   'P 1'
#
loop_
_entity.id
_entity.type
_entity.pdbx_description
1 polymer ?
#
loop_
_entity_poly.entity_id
_entity_poly.type
_entity_poly.pdbx_seq_one_letter_code
_entity_poly.pdbx_strand_id
1 'polypeptide(L)'
;MYKLRLPDALIIMMYMVFVLYIGFQLWRKEKRSDISSFLLAGRRLTLPSFVATLVSTWYGGILGVGEYSYKFGISNWLVFGVPYYVAALIFGIF
;
A
#
# COMPACT_ATOMS: atom_id res chain seq x y z
N MET A 1 17.17 -19.78 12.89
CA MET A 1 15.72 -19.69 12.64
C MET A 1 15.12 -18.83 13.75
N TYR A 2 14.85 -17.55 13.47
CA TYR A 2 14.33 -16.63 14.49
C TYR A 2 12.94 -17.11 14.94
N LYS A 3 12.76 -17.35 16.24
CA LYS A 3 11.45 -17.67 16.81
C LYS A 3 10.74 -16.35 17.09
N LEU A 4 9.55 -16.17 16.53
CA LEU A 4 8.66 -15.06 16.87
C LEU A 4 8.43 -15.06 18.37
N ARG A 5 8.77 -13.95 19.04
CA ARG A 5 8.46 -13.81 20.46
C ARG A 5 6.97 -13.52 20.61
N LEU A 6 6.42 -13.84 21.77
CA LEU A 6 5.01 -13.58 22.08
C LEU A 6 4.58 -12.12 21.78
N PRO A 7 5.38 -11.07 22.10
CA PRO A 7 5.02 -9.71 21.76
C PRO A 7 4.93 -9.45 20.25
N ASP A 8 5.87 -10.00 19.47
CA ASP A 8 5.90 -9.83 18.01
C ASP A 8 4.65 -10.45 17.37
N ALA A 9 4.32 -11.68 17.79
CA ALA A 9 3.16 -12.40 17.31
C ALA A 9 1.84 -11.68 17.68
N LEU A 10 1.77 -11.10 18.89
CA LEU A 10 0.60 -10.36 19.35
C LEU A 10 0.38 -9.09 18.51
N ILE A 11 1.45 -8.34 18.20
CA ILE A 11 1.37 -7.14 17.35
C ILE A 11 0.89 -7.50 15.94
N ILE A 12 1.45 -8.55 15.34
CA ILE A 12 1.05 -9.00 14.00
C ILE A 12 -0.42 -9.43 13.99
N MET A 13 -0.84 -10.21 14.99
CA MET A 13 -2.22 -10.69 15.10
C MET A 13 -3.20 -9.52 15.31
N MET A 14 -2.86 -8.57 16.18
CA MET A 14 -3.67 -7.37 16.41
C MET A 14 -3.83 -6.56 15.11
N TYR A 15 -2.75 -6.36 14.36
CA TYR A 15 -2.78 -5.67 13.08
C TYR A 15 -3.72 -6.39 12.08
N MET A 16 -3.61 -7.71 11.94
CA MET A 16 -4.49 -8.48 11.05
C MET A 16 -5.96 -8.38 11.45
N VAL A 17 -6.27 -8.55 12.74
CA VAL A 17 -7.64 -8.43 13.26
C VAL A 17 -8.18 -7.02 13.03
N PHE A 18 -7.36 -5.98 13.23
CA PHE A 18 -7.74 -4.60 12.99
C PHE A 18 -8.09 -4.34 11.51
N VAL A 19 -7.25 -4.81 10.58
CA VAL A 19 -7.51 -4.68 9.13
C VAL A 19 -8.81 -5.39 8.74
N LEU A 20 -9.02 -6.62 9.22
CA LEU A 20 -10.24 -7.39 8.95
C LEU A 20 -11.48 -6.71 9.55
N TYR A 21 -11.36 -6.19 10.77
CA TYR A 21 -12.43 -5.45 11.44
C TYR A 21 -12.86 -4.22 10.63
N ILE A 22 -11.90 -3.40 10.18
CA ILE A 22 -12.19 -2.23 9.34
C ILE A 22 -12.84 -2.65 8.02
N GLY A 23 -12.30 -3.68 7.35
CA GLY A 23 -12.86 -4.19 6.09
C GLY A 23 -14.30 -4.68 6.23
N PHE A 24 -14.60 -5.40 7.32
CA PHE A 24 -15.94 -5.89 7.61
C PHE A 24 -16.93 -4.77 7.95
N GLN A 25 -16.48 -3.74 8.69
CA GLN A 25 -17.29 -2.57 9.00
C GLN A 25 -17.64 -1.76 7.73
N LEU A 26 -16.70 -1.63 6.79
CA LEU A 26 -16.93 -1.00 5.49
C LEU A 26 -17.90 -1.84 4.63
N TRP A 27 -17.69 -3.16 4.54
CA TRP A 27 -18.57 -4.06 3.81
C TRP A 27 -20.03 -4.01 4.30
N ARG A 28 -20.24 -3.92 5.62
CA ARG A 28 -21.58 -3.78 6.20
C ARG A 28 -22.27 -2.47 5.80
N LYS A 29 -21.53 -1.38 5.64
CA LYS A 29 -22.07 -0.07 5.21
C LYS A 29 -22.44 -0.07 3.73
N GLU A 30 -21.65 -0.72 2.89
CA GLU A 30 -21.83 -0.76 1.42
C GLU A 30 -22.83 -1.83 0.95
N LYS A 31 -23.45 -2.60 1.85
CA LYS A 31 -24.40 -3.69 1.51
C LYS A 31 -25.65 -3.24 0.73
N ARG A 32 -25.87 -1.93 0.58
CA ARG A 32 -26.97 -1.31 -0.17
C ARG A 32 -26.51 -0.43 -1.34
N SER A 33 -25.20 -0.38 -1.62
CA SER A 33 -24.63 0.50 -2.64
C SER A 33 -24.57 -0.19 -4.01
N ASP A 34 -24.87 0.55 -5.07
CA ASP A 34 -24.64 0.11 -6.45
C ASP A 34 -23.13 -0.06 -6.74
N ILE A 35 -22.77 -0.86 -7.75
CA ILE A 35 -21.38 -1.12 -8.16
C ILE A 35 -20.65 0.19 -8.45
N SER A 36 -21.34 1.15 -9.08
CA SER A 36 -20.79 2.48 -9.35
C SER A 36 -20.39 3.22 -8.06
N SER A 37 -21.18 3.07 -6.99
CA SER A 37 -20.94 3.71 -5.69
C SER A 37 -19.74 3.09 -4.98
N PHE A 38 -19.57 1.77 -5.09
CA PHE A 38 -18.41 1.06 -4.56
C PHE A 38 -17.11 1.46 -5.29
N LEU A 39 -17.13 1.50 -6.62
CA LEU A 39 -15.94 1.85 -7.42
C LEU A 39 -15.54 3.32 -7.27
N LEU A 40 -16.52 4.23 -7.18
CA LEU A 40 -16.26 5.67 -7.09
C LEU A 40 -16.10 6.15 -5.64
N ALA A 41 -16.40 5.31 -4.64
CA ALA A 41 -16.48 5.68 -3.22
C ALA A 41 -17.28 6.99 -3.00
N GLY A 42 -18.33 7.21 -3.82
CA GLY A 42 -19.13 8.43 -3.83
C GLY A 42 -18.36 9.73 -4.10
N ARG A 43 -17.17 9.67 -4.72
CA ARG A 43 -16.24 10.80 -4.96
C ARG A 43 -15.84 11.54 -3.67
N ARG A 44 -15.84 10.84 -2.52
CA ARG A 44 -15.52 11.41 -1.21
C ARG A 44 -14.04 11.33 -0.85
N LEU A 45 -13.22 10.71 -1.69
CA LEU A 45 -11.81 10.52 -1.42
C LEU A 45 -11.08 11.88 -1.47
N THR A 46 -10.57 12.32 -0.33
CA THR A 46 -9.76 13.54 -0.25
C THR A 46 -8.42 13.33 -0.94
N LEU A 47 -7.78 14.40 -1.41
CA LEU A 47 -6.46 14.32 -2.05
C LEU A 47 -5.41 13.60 -1.18
N PRO A 48 -5.28 13.88 0.14
CA PRO A 48 -4.34 13.14 0.98
C PRO A 48 -4.65 11.65 1.08
N SER A 49 -5.92 11.27 1.26
CA SER A 49 -6.32 9.86 1.32
C SER A 49 -6.09 9.15 -0.02
N PHE A 50 -6.36 9.84 -1.13
CA PHE A 50 -6.08 9.35 -2.48
C PHE A 50 -4.59 9.05 -2.66
N VAL A 51 -3.72 10.02 -2.38
CA VAL A 51 -2.26 9.85 -2.48
C VAL A 51 -1.79 8.70 -1.59
N ALA A 52 -2.26 8.62 -0.34
CA ALA A 52 -1.88 7.54 0.57
C ALA A 52 -2.24 6.15 0.01
N THR A 53 -3.46 5.99 -0.51
CA THR A 53 -3.91 4.71 -1.10
C THR A 53 -3.18 4.37 -2.41
N LEU A 54 -2.90 5.37 -3.25
CA LEU A 54 -2.17 5.20 -4.51
C LEU A 54 -0.74 4.73 -4.22
N VAL A 55 -0.04 5.44 -3.34
CA VAL A 55 1.34 5.10 -2.94
C VAL A 55 1.37 3.70 -2.33
N SER A 56 0.47 3.37 -1.39
CA SER A 56 0.45 2.04 -0.78
C SER A 56 0.19 0.90 -1.77
N THR A 57 -0.51 1.17 -2.87
CA THR A 57 -0.77 0.18 -3.92
C THR A 57 0.46 -0.09 -4.79
N TRP A 58 1.33 0.91 -4.94
CA TRP A 58 2.56 0.81 -5.75
C TRP A 58 3.77 0.32 -4.94
N TYR A 59 3.68 0.30 -3.62
CA TYR A 59 4.72 -0.23 -2.73
C TYR A 59 4.78 -1.77 -2.77
N GLY A 60 5.29 -2.31 -3.88
CA GLY A 60 5.61 -3.72 -4.07
C GLY A 60 7.12 -4.01 -3.98
N GLY A 61 7.49 -5.27 -3.73
CA GLY A 61 8.88 -5.73 -3.88
C GLY A 61 9.89 -5.17 -2.87
N ILE A 62 9.44 -4.72 -1.70
CA ILE A 62 10.30 -4.02 -0.72
C ILE A 62 11.53 -4.83 -0.29
N LEU A 63 11.42 -6.16 -0.23
CA LEU A 63 12.55 -7.03 0.09
C LEU A 63 13.63 -7.01 -1.01
N GLY A 64 13.22 -7.01 -2.29
CA GLY A 64 14.14 -6.95 -3.43
C GLY A 64 14.84 -5.59 -3.53
N VAL A 65 14.08 -4.50 -3.35
CA VAL A 65 14.64 -3.13 -3.27
C VAL A 65 15.61 -3.00 -2.09
N GLY A 66 15.26 -3.58 -0.94
CA GLY A 66 16.11 -3.61 0.25
C GLY A 66 17.41 -4.38 0.02
N GLU A 67 17.32 -5.58 -0.57
CA GLU A 67 18.49 -6.39 -0.92
C GLU A 67 19.41 -5.67 -1.90
N TYR A 68 18.84 -5.06 -2.96
CA TYR A 68 19.62 -4.31 -3.94
C TYR A 68 20.29 -3.08 -3.31
N SER A 69 19.57 -2.35 -2.45
CA SER A 69 20.13 -1.22 -1.71
C SER A 69 21.26 -1.65 -0.77
N TYR A 70 21.13 -2.80 -0.12
CA TYR A 70 22.20 -3.35 0.72
C TYR A 70 23.46 -3.70 -0.09
N LYS A 71 23.29 -4.27 -1.28
CA LYS A 71 24.40 -4.71 -2.14
C LYS A 71 25.05 -3.57 -2.94
N PHE A 72 24.26 -2.62 -3.43
CA PHE A 72 24.68 -1.62 -4.42
C PHE A 72 24.43 -0.16 -3.99
N GLY A 73 23.92 0.06 -2.78
CA GLY A 73 23.77 1.37 -2.18
C GLY A 73 22.95 2.32 -3.06
N ILE A 74 23.56 3.47 -3.37
CA ILE A 74 22.90 4.56 -4.10
C ILE A 74 22.53 4.19 -5.55
N SER A 75 23.13 3.13 -6.12
CA SER A 75 22.73 2.62 -7.45
C SER A 75 21.24 2.28 -7.51
N ASN A 76 20.63 1.89 -6.39
CA ASN A 76 19.19 1.63 -6.28
C ASN A 76 18.35 2.81 -6.81
N TRP A 77 18.82 4.05 -6.62
CA TRP A 77 18.11 5.24 -7.06
C TRP A 77 18.09 5.35 -8.58
N LEU A 78 19.17 4.96 -9.26
CA LEU A 78 19.24 4.99 -10.72
C LEU A 78 18.47 3.82 -11.35
N VAL A 79 18.53 2.64 -10.74
CA VAL A 79 17.91 1.42 -11.30
C VAL A 79 16.42 1.34 -11.00
N PHE A 80 15.99 1.69 -9.78
CA PHE A 80 14.58 1.62 -9.38
C PHE A 80 13.94 3.00 -9.26
N GLY A 81 14.62 3.98 -8.67
CA GLY A 81 14.06 5.31 -8.42
C GLY A 81 13.78 6.10 -9.70
N VAL A 82 14.79 6.34 -10.54
CA VAL A 82 14.67 7.17 -11.75
C VAL A 82 13.63 6.60 -12.72
N PRO A 83 13.65 5.31 -13.11
CA PRO A 83 12.62 4.77 -13.99
C PRO A 83 11.22 4.86 -13.38
N TYR A 84 11.09 4.63 -12.08
CA TYR A 84 9.81 4.77 -11.36
C TYR A 84 9.27 6.20 -11.43
N TYR A 85 10.09 7.19 -11.11
CA TYR A 85 9.65 8.59 -11.13
C TYR A 85 9.42 9.11 -12.55
N VAL A 86 10.20 8.65 -13.53
CA VAL A 86 9.95 8.97 -14.95
C VAL A 86 8.62 8.39 -15.41
N ALA A 87 8.34 7.12 -15.11
CA ALA A 87 7.06 6.50 -15.44
C ALA A 87 5.89 7.19 -14.72
N ALA A 88 6.05 7.53 -13.44
CA ALA A 88 5.04 8.25 -12.67
C ALA A 88 4.77 9.66 -13.23
N LEU A 89 5.81 10.35 -13.70
CA LEU A 89 5.68 11.66 -14.33
C LEU A 89 4.98 11.57 -15.69
N ILE A 90 5.32 10.56 -16.51
CA ILE A 90 4.61 10.29 -17.77
C ILE A 90 3.12 9.99 -17.50
N PHE A 91 2.83 9.09 -16.56
CA PHE A 91 1.45 8.75 -16.15
C PHE A 91 0.67 9.95 -15.56
N GLY A 92 1.36 10.89 -14.91
CA GLY A 92 0.72 12.09 -14.37
C GLY A 92 0.42 13.16 -15.42
N ILE A 93 1.16 13.17 -16.54
CA ILE A 93 1.01 14.15 -17.62
C ILE A 93 0.03 13.67 -18.69
N PHE A 94 0.00 12.37 -18.99
CA PHE A 94 -0.81 11.74 -20.03
C PHE A 94 -1.91 10.86 -19.45
#